data_AF-A0A8J8CLS9-F1
#
_entry.id   AF-A0A8J8CLS9-F1
#
_cell.length_a   1.000
_cell.length_b   1.000
_cell.length_c   1.000
_cell.angle_alpha   90.00
_cell.angle_beta   90.00
_cell.angle_gamma   90.00
#
_symmetry.space_group_name_H-M   'P 1'
#
loop_
_entity.id
_entity.type
_entity.pdbx_description
1 polymer ?
#
loop_
_entity_poly.entity_id
_entity_poly.type
_entity_poly.pdbx_seq_one_letter_code
_entity_poly.pdbx_strand_id
1 'polypeptide(L)'
;MTIKIVQGTPKKLYKDASTIVEKCFEGIWTAEDLMQLIEIPHENKMFFVAYDDSKPVGYAFVVADYFDAVDTKIATIQEIGVLPGYRDSKVAEDLLDKALLFSKATKAELLEQIVSSIDQWIIPLLLKLKMRPSEIKADREISSFDEAKLILANLRKNPKFTVLMNQLFFEANNNLESVIVENEDEFDKIKRKDPIAFGSIISIDKTDELDNILKELSNVEVEWDEIGITFDYML
;
A
#
# COMPACT_ATOMS: atom_id res chain seq x y z
N MET A 1 31.08 -7.16 -1.58
CA MET A 1 29.73 -7.59 -1.23
C MET A 1 28.98 -7.77 -2.53
N THR A 2 28.51 -8.99 -2.80
CA THR A 2 27.90 -9.33 -4.09
C THR A 2 26.49 -9.81 -3.84
N ILE A 3 25.53 -8.92 -4.04
CA ILE A 3 24.11 -9.26 -3.92
C ILE A 3 23.68 -10.07 -5.14
N LYS A 4 22.97 -11.17 -4.90
CA LYS A 4 22.34 -11.98 -5.95
C LYS A 4 20.84 -12.04 -5.70
N ILE A 5 20.05 -11.67 -6.71
CA ILE A 5 18.60 -11.87 -6.67
C ILE A 5 18.23 -13.17 -7.36
N VAL A 6 17.46 -14.00 -6.67
CA VAL A 6 16.82 -15.20 -7.22
C VAL A 6 15.34 -14.92 -7.39
N GLN A 7 14.82 -15.22 -8.57
CA GLN A 7 13.38 -15.15 -8.87
C GLN A 7 12.77 -16.56 -8.87
N GLY A 8 11.52 -16.68 -8.42
CA GLY A 8 10.83 -17.96 -8.38
C GLY A 8 9.39 -17.87 -7.92
N THR A 9 8.70 -19.00 -7.92
CA THR A 9 7.34 -19.06 -7.38
C THR A 9 7.37 -18.82 -5.86
N PRO A 10 6.29 -18.23 -5.29
CA PRO A 10 6.21 -18.02 -3.85
C PRO A 10 6.47 -19.29 -3.03
N LYS A 11 5.88 -20.43 -3.44
CA LYS A 11 6.11 -21.74 -2.79
C LYS A 11 7.58 -22.16 -2.72
N LYS A 12 8.39 -21.79 -3.74
CA LYS A 12 9.81 -22.18 -3.81
C LYS A 12 10.68 -21.30 -2.91
N LEU A 13 10.38 -20.02 -2.82
CA LEU A 13 11.23 -19.03 -2.14
C LEU A 13 10.70 -18.61 -0.77
N TYR A 14 9.48 -19.01 -0.40
CA TYR A 14 8.84 -18.68 0.88
C TYR A 14 9.73 -18.96 2.07
N LYS A 15 10.37 -20.15 2.12
CA LYS A 15 11.21 -20.54 3.26
C LYS A 15 12.39 -19.57 3.47
N ASP A 16 12.93 -19.00 2.41
CA ASP A 16 14.05 -18.07 2.53
C ASP A 16 13.56 -16.68 2.93
N ALA A 17 12.48 -16.20 2.31
CA ALA A 17 11.87 -14.92 2.64
C ALA A 17 11.35 -14.87 4.10
N SER A 18 10.71 -15.95 4.56
CA SER A 18 10.14 -16.03 5.92
C SER A 18 11.18 -15.95 7.03
N THR A 19 12.45 -16.25 6.75
CA THR A 19 13.53 -16.11 7.75
C THR A 19 13.91 -14.67 8.06
N ILE A 20 13.46 -13.71 7.23
CA ILE A 20 13.81 -12.30 7.34
C ILE A 20 12.62 -11.35 7.49
N VAL A 21 11.39 -11.77 7.15
CA VAL A 21 10.14 -10.98 7.28
C VAL A 21 10.07 -10.20 8.60
N GLU A 22 10.10 -10.90 9.73
CA GLU A 22 9.96 -10.26 11.05
C GLU A 22 11.03 -9.18 11.30
N LYS A 23 12.24 -9.39 10.79
CA LYS A 23 13.34 -8.44 10.95
C LYS A 23 13.23 -7.26 10.00
N CYS A 24 12.62 -7.44 8.83
CA CYS A 24 12.37 -6.36 7.89
C CYS A 24 11.34 -5.36 8.44
N PHE A 25 10.39 -5.84 9.26
CA PHE A 25 9.23 -5.09 9.75
C PHE A 25 9.14 -5.00 11.29
N GLU A 26 10.27 -5.15 11.99
CA GLU A 26 10.36 -4.98 13.45
C GLU A 26 9.34 -5.83 14.27
N GLY A 27 8.93 -6.98 13.73
CA GLY A 27 7.97 -7.89 14.34
C GLY A 27 6.49 -7.53 14.11
N ILE A 28 6.18 -6.47 13.36
CA ILE A 28 4.81 -6.11 12.98
C ILE A 28 4.26 -7.12 11.97
N TRP A 29 5.09 -7.52 11.02
CA TRP A 29 4.77 -8.55 10.02
C TRP A 29 5.51 -9.85 10.34
N THR A 30 4.81 -10.97 10.17
CA THR A 30 5.31 -12.31 10.48
C THR A 30 5.30 -13.21 9.25
N ALA A 31 5.98 -14.36 9.37
CA ALA A 31 5.95 -15.38 8.32
C ALA A 31 4.52 -15.89 8.02
N GLU A 32 3.62 -15.85 9.01
CA GLU A 32 2.22 -16.25 8.85
C GLU A 32 1.46 -15.26 7.96
N ASP A 33 1.66 -13.96 8.17
CA ASP A 33 1.05 -12.90 7.34
C ASP A 33 1.52 -13.02 5.89
N LEU A 34 2.83 -13.25 5.69
CA LEU A 34 3.38 -13.51 4.35
C LEU A 34 2.75 -14.77 3.72
N MET A 35 2.51 -15.83 4.49
CA MET A 35 1.85 -17.02 3.96
C MET A 35 0.42 -16.70 3.50
N GLN A 36 -0.35 -15.95 4.30
CA GLN A 36 -1.70 -15.55 3.95
C GLN A 36 -1.71 -14.78 2.62
N LEU A 37 -0.81 -13.81 2.44
CA LEU A 37 -0.64 -13.08 1.18
C LEU A 37 -0.33 -14.00 0.00
N ILE A 38 0.54 -15.00 0.19
CA ILE A 38 0.90 -15.95 -0.87
C ILE A 38 -0.29 -16.84 -1.29
N GLU A 39 -1.19 -17.15 -0.36
CA GLU A 39 -2.34 -18.02 -0.62
C GLU A 39 -3.44 -17.33 -1.43
N ILE A 40 -3.44 -15.99 -1.46
CA ILE A 40 -4.36 -15.22 -2.29
C ILE A 40 -4.23 -15.65 -3.77
N PRO A 41 -5.35 -15.98 -4.45
CA PRO A 41 -5.35 -16.28 -5.87
C PRO A 41 -5.02 -15.03 -6.69
N HIS A 42 -4.01 -15.14 -7.54
CA HIS A 42 -3.61 -14.12 -8.50
C HIS A 42 -3.35 -14.80 -9.86
N GLU A 43 -3.56 -14.07 -10.96
CA GLU A 43 -3.28 -14.55 -12.30
C GLU A 43 -1.78 -14.82 -12.48
N ASN A 44 -0.95 -13.87 -12.04
CA ASN A 44 0.50 -13.97 -12.06
C ASN A 44 1.06 -13.56 -10.71
N LYS A 45 2.02 -14.33 -10.20
CA LYS A 45 2.71 -14.00 -8.95
C LYS A 45 4.15 -14.47 -8.93
N MET A 46 5.04 -13.63 -8.39
CA MET A 46 6.49 -13.83 -8.41
C MET A 46 7.10 -13.40 -7.08
N PHE A 47 8.04 -14.21 -6.59
CA PHE A 47 8.94 -13.82 -5.50
C PHE A 47 10.32 -13.49 -6.05
N PHE A 48 10.91 -12.46 -5.47
CA PHE A 48 12.32 -12.13 -5.60
C PHE A 48 12.95 -12.21 -4.22
N VAL A 49 14.06 -12.93 -4.06
CA VAL A 49 14.83 -12.96 -2.82
C VAL A 49 16.26 -12.55 -3.13
N ALA A 50 16.74 -11.53 -2.43
CA ALA A 50 18.11 -11.06 -2.48
C ALA A 50 18.95 -11.80 -1.44
N TYR A 51 20.13 -12.26 -1.86
CA TYR A 51 21.08 -12.95 -1.02
C TYR A 51 22.41 -12.20 -1.00
N ASP A 52 23.00 -12.07 0.19
CA ASP A 52 24.43 -11.82 0.35
C ASP A 52 25.10 -13.16 0.65
N ASP A 53 25.95 -13.59 -0.28
CA ASP A 53 26.41 -14.97 -0.42
C ASP A 53 25.26 -15.98 -0.48
N SER A 54 24.93 -16.60 0.66
CA SER A 54 23.89 -17.62 0.81
C SER A 54 22.82 -17.25 1.83
N LYS A 55 22.87 -16.03 2.38
CA LYS A 55 21.91 -15.57 3.40
C LYS A 55 20.90 -14.63 2.75
N PRO A 56 19.59 -14.84 2.94
CA PRO A 56 18.59 -13.89 2.48
C PRO A 56 18.74 -12.56 3.25
N VAL A 57 18.66 -11.45 2.52
CA VAL A 57 18.85 -10.09 3.05
C VAL A 57 17.75 -9.11 2.63
N GLY A 58 16.95 -9.50 1.65
CA GLY A 58 15.74 -8.79 1.25
C GLY A 58 14.88 -9.65 0.33
N TYR A 59 13.66 -9.22 0.10
CA TYR A 59 12.73 -9.88 -0.82
C TYR A 59 11.67 -8.91 -1.30
N ALA A 60 11.00 -9.28 -2.39
CA ALA A 60 9.80 -8.62 -2.87
C ALA A 60 8.79 -9.67 -3.36
N PHE A 61 7.54 -9.48 -3.01
CA PHE A 61 6.39 -10.21 -3.55
C PHE A 61 5.62 -9.33 -4.51
N VAL A 62 5.51 -9.76 -5.76
CA VAL A 62 4.84 -9.00 -6.82
C VAL A 62 3.79 -9.88 -7.47
N VAL A 63 2.60 -9.30 -7.67
CA VAL A 63 1.47 -9.93 -8.34
C VAL A 63 1.07 -9.10 -9.55
N ALA A 64 0.37 -9.70 -10.51
CA ALA A 64 -0.23 -8.95 -11.61
C ALA A 64 -1.56 -9.58 -12.01
N ASP A 65 -2.62 -8.77 -11.92
CA ASP A 65 -4.01 -9.16 -12.10
C ASP A 65 -4.73 -8.23 -13.06
N TYR A 66 -5.75 -8.77 -13.72
CA TYR A 66 -6.67 -7.97 -14.52
C TYR A 66 -7.79 -7.42 -13.63
N PHE A 67 -8.01 -6.11 -13.71
CA PHE A 67 -9.05 -5.42 -12.96
C PHE A 67 -10.20 -5.06 -13.90
N ASP A 68 -11.26 -5.87 -13.87
CA ASP A 68 -12.44 -5.70 -14.73
C ASP A 68 -13.09 -4.31 -14.63
N ALA A 69 -13.04 -3.69 -13.45
CA ALA A 69 -13.67 -2.39 -13.19
C ALA A 69 -13.04 -1.24 -14.00
N VAL A 70 -11.76 -1.37 -14.35
CA VAL A 70 -10.96 -0.35 -15.05
C VAL A 70 -10.38 -0.86 -16.37
N ASP A 71 -10.76 -2.07 -16.78
CA ASP A 71 -10.34 -2.73 -18.02
C ASP A 71 -8.81 -2.72 -18.24
N THR A 72 -8.04 -2.91 -17.16
CA THR A 72 -6.58 -2.83 -17.22
C THR A 72 -5.92 -3.91 -16.35
N LYS A 73 -4.68 -4.26 -16.71
CA LYS A 73 -3.85 -5.14 -15.90
C LYS A 73 -2.89 -4.31 -15.06
N ILE A 74 -2.93 -4.52 -13.76
CA ILE A 74 -2.08 -3.81 -12.79
C ILE A 74 -1.14 -4.83 -12.15
N ALA A 75 0.14 -4.48 -12.06
CA ALA A 75 1.10 -5.20 -11.24
C ALA A 75 1.25 -4.49 -9.90
N THR A 76 1.21 -5.22 -8.79
CA THR A 76 1.31 -4.65 -7.45
C THR A 76 2.45 -5.31 -6.69
N ILE A 77 3.37 -4.51 -6.14
CA ILE A 77 4.30 -4.97 -5.10
C ILE A 77 3.49 -5.09 -3.81
N GLN A 78 3.06 -6.31 -3.49
CA GLN A 78 2.30 -6.61 -2.28
C GLN A 78 3.15 -6.42 -1.03
N GLU A 79 4.43 -6.76 -1.12
CA GLU A 79 5.36 -6.64 0.00
C GLU A 79 6.79 -6.50 -0.50
N ILE A 80 7.58 -5.65 0.15
CA ILE A 80 9.02 -5.54 -0.07
C ILE A 80 9.72 -5.29 1.26
N GLY A 81 10.59 -6.22 1.64
CA GLY A 81 11.32 -6.18 2.89
C GLY A 81 12.81 -6.23 2.65
N VAL A 82 13.57 -5.35 3.28
CA VAL A 82 15.03 -5.36 3.30
C VAL A 82 15.52 -5.25 4.73
N LEU A 83 16.46 -6.13 5.12
CA LEU A 83 17.04 -6.10 6.45
C LEU A 83 17.66 -4.71 6.74
N PRO A 84 17.52 -4.15 7.95
CA PRO A 84 17.94 -2.78 8.26
C PRO A 84 19.38 -2.44 7.83
N GLY A 85 20.34 -3.34 8.03
CA GLY A 85 21.74 -3.15 7.62
C GLY A 85 22.01 -3.12 6.12
N TYR A 86 20.98 -3.35 5.29
CA TYR A 86 21.03 -3.40 3.83
C TYR A 86 20.16 -2.33 3.17
N ARG A 87 19.41 -1.52 3.93
CA ARG A 87 18.50 -0.51 3.38
C ARG A 87 19.22 0.58 2.58
N ASP A 88 20.42 0.95 2.98
CA ASP A 88 21.28 1.92 2.26
C ASP A 88 22.07 1.29 1.09
N SER A 89 21.83 0.02 0.78
CA SER A 89 22.47 -0.69 -0.34
C SER A 89 21.59 -0.70 -1.58
N LYS A 90 22.09 -1.31 -2.67
CA LYS A 90 21.32 -1.47 -3.91
C LYS A 90 20.26 -2.58 -3.86
N VAL A 91 20.10 -3.29 -2.74
CA VAL A 91 19.16 -4.42 -2.64
C VAL A 91 17.73 -4.00 -3.00
N ALA A 92 17.25 -2.90 -2.42
CA ALA A 92 15.89 -2.42 -2.68
C ALA A 92 15.73 -1.94 -4.15
N GLU A 93 16.73 -1.22 -4.67
CA GLU A 93 16.77 -0.80 -6.09
C GLU A 93 16.68 -1.99 -7.03
N ASP A 94 17.53 -3.00 -6.80
CA ASP A 94 17.61 -4.17 -7.64
C ASP A 94 16.31 -5.02 -7.55
N LEU A 95 15.63 -5.05 -6.39
CA LEU A 95 14.33 -5.71 -6.22
C LEU A 95 13.23 -4.97 -6.99
N LEU A 96 13.19 -3.64 -6.92
CA LEU A 96 12.23 -2.81 -7.65
C LEU A 96 12.44 -2.91 -9.17
N ASP A 97 13.68 -2.97 -9.64
CA ASP A 97 13.99 -3.24 -11.05
C ASP A 97 13.45 -4.61 -11.50
N LYS A 98 13.53 -5.63 -10.64
CA LYS A 98 12.94 -6.94 -10.93
C LYS A 98 11.42 -6.92 -10.96
N ALA A 99 10.79 -6.18 -10.04
CA ALA A 99 9.35 -5.94 -10.07
C ALA A 99 8.93 -5.30 -11.40
N LEU A 100 9.62 -4.24 -11.82
CA LEU A 100 9.37 -3.54 -13.08
C LEU A 100 9.49 -4.45 -14.31
N LEU A 101 10.53 -5.32 -14.35
CA LEU A 101 10.69 -6.30 -15.42
C LEU A 101 9.56 -7.33 -15.44
N PHE A 102 9.10 -7.77 -14.27
CA PHE A 102 7.96 -8.68 -14.16
C PHE A 102 6.68 -8.02 -14.67
N SER A 103 6.39 -6.78 -14.26
CA SER A 103 5.19 -6.05 -14.71
C SER A 103 5.14 -5.89 -16.23
N LYS A 104 6.28 -5.58 -16.86
CA LYS A 104 6.39 -5.54 -18.33
C LYS A 104 6.18 -6.90 -18.97
N ALA A 105 6.73 -7.97 -18.38
CA ALA A 105 6.58 -9.33 -18.89
C ALA A 105 5.13 -9.84 -18.80
N THR A 106 4.38 -9.42 -17.78
CA THR A 106 2.96 -9.76 -17.61
C THR A 106 2.01 -8.83 -18.38
N LYS A 107 2.55 -7.83 -19.10
CA LYS A 107 1.80 -6.81 -19.84
C LYS A 107 0.87 -5.99 -18.92
N ALA A 108 1.31 -5.71 -17.70
CA ALA A 108 0.66 -4.70 -16.90
C ALA A 108 0.87 -3.30 -17.52
N GLU A 109 -0.10 -2.43 -17.36
CA GLU A 109 -0.03 -1.02 -17.79
C GLU A 109 0.51 -0.11 -16.68
N LEU A 110 0.42 -0.59 -15.43
CA LEU A 110 0.83 0.10 -14.22
C LEU A 110 1.59 -0.86 -13.30
N LEU A 111 2.65 -0.35 -12.66
CA LEU A 111 3.23 -0.94 -11.46
C LEU A 111 2.85 -0.06 -10.25
N GLU A 112 2.20 -0.66 -9.27
CA GLU A 112 1.75 -0.04 -8.05
C GLU A 112 2.53 -0.58 -6.84
N GLN A 113 2.78 0.27 -5.85
CA GLN A 113 3.21 -0.14 -4.52
C GLN A 113 2.51 0.68 -3.45
N ILE A 114 1.91 0.00 -2.47
CA ILE A 114 1.35 0.62 -1.27
C ILE A 114 2.40 0.56 -0.16
N VAL A 115 2.68 1.70 0.47
CA VAL A 115 3.69 1.83 1.54
C VAL A 115 3.03 2.41 2.78
N SER A 116 3.29 1.83 3.95
CA SER A 116 2.85 2.44 5.21
C SER A 116 3.47 3.82 5.41
N SER A 117 2.68 4.78 5.87
CA SER A 117 3.15 6.12 6.27
C SER A 117 4.14 6.10 7.45
N ILE A 118 4.20 4.97 8.19
CA ILE A 118 5.10 4.75 9.32
C ILE A 118 6.46 4.22 8.85
N ASP A 119 6.49 3.34 7.84
CA ASP A 119 7.73 2.73 7.33
C ASP A 119 8.29 3.49 6.11
N GLN A 120 8.89 4.65 6.38
CA GLN A 120 9.24 5.63 5.34
C GLN A 120 10.54 5.34 4.57
N TRP A 121 11.32 4.31 4.92
CA TRP A 121 12.67 4.15 4.35
C TRP A 121 12.66 3.92 2.83
N ILE A 122 11.59 3.34 2.29
CA ILE A 122 11.49 3.04 0.86
C ILE A 122 10.97 4.23 0.04
N ILE A 123 10.27 5.20 0.66
CA ILE A 123 9.66 6.35 -0.04
C ILE A 123 10.69 7.15 -0.86
N PRO A 124 11.86 7.56 -0.32
CA PRO A 124 12.86 8.28 -1.09
C PRO A 124 13.32 7.51 -2.34
N LEU A 125 13.34 6.18 -2.25
CA LEU A 125 13.73 5.33 -3.35
C LEU A 125 12.67 5.24 -4.44
N LEU A 126 11.39 5.11 -4.07
CA LEU A 126 10.26 5.12 -5.02
C LEU A 126 10.22 6.43 -5.81
N LEU A 127 10.39 7.56 -5.12
CA LEU A 127 10.48 8.88 -5.75
C LEU A 127 11.68 8.98 -6.71
N LYS A 128 12.85 8.46 -6.32
CA LYS A 128 14.04 8.40 -7.19
C LYS A 128 13.79 7.57 -8.46
N LEU A 129 13.01 6.50 -8.35
CA LEU A 129 12.59 5.66 -9.48
C LEU A 129 11.43 6.26 -10.29
N LYS A 130 11.03 7.50 -10.01
CA LYS A 130 9.92 8.21 -10.67
C LYS A 130 8.57 7.52 -10.47
N MET A 131 8.42 6.70 -9.44
CA MET A 131 7.10 6.29 -8.98
C MET A 131 6.43 7.51 -8.35
N ARG A 132 5.24 7.83 -8.83
CA ARG A 132 4.52 9.04 -8.42
C ARG A 132 3.57 8.66 -7.30
N PRO A 133 3.57 9.38 -6.17
CA PRO A 133 2.53 9.20 -5.17
C PRO A 133 1.19 9.60 -5.79
N SER A 134 0.20 8.71 -5.74
CA SER A 134 -1.12 8.92 -6.37
C SER A 134 -2.25 9.02 -5.36
N GLU A 135 -2.16 8.24 -4.28
CA GLU A 135 -3.21 8.12 -3.27
C GLU A 135 -2.60 7.91 -1.87
N ILE A 136 -3.13 8.57 -0.85
CA ILE A 136 -2.94 8.21 0.56
C ILE A 136 -4.26 7.61 1.02
N LYS A 137 -4.25 6.34 1.38
CA LYS A 137 -5.43 5.63 1.84
C LYS A 137 -5.28 5.30 3.32
N ALA A 138 -6.17 5.83 4.14
CA ALA A 138 -6.36 5.37 5.51
C ALA A 138 -7.44 4.27 5.47
N ASP A 139 -6.99 3.01 5.45
CA ASP A 139 -7.86 1.85 5.58
C ASP A 139 -8.06 1.58 7.07
N ARG A 140 -8.88 2.42 7.71
CA ARG A 140 -9.26 2.24 9.12
C ARG A 140 -10.77 2.18 9.27
N GLU A 141 -11.25 1.09 9.86
CA GLU A 141 -12.64 0.99 10.32
C GLU A 141 -12.89 2.05 11.42
N ILE A 142 -13.30 3.26 11.05
CA ILE A 142 -13.78 4.21 12.06
C ILE A 142 -15.18 3.80 12.51
N SER A 143 -15.37 3.64 13.82
CA SER A 143 -16.53 2.94 14.36
C SER A 143 -17.71 3.87 14.64
N SER A 144 -17.54 5.18 14.41
CA SER A 144 -18.51 6.18 14.81
C SER A 144 -18.57 7.40 13.89
N PHE A 145 -19.76 8.00 13.87
CA PHE A 145 -20.06 9.23 13.15
C PHE A 145 -19.27 10.45 13.69
N ASP A 146 -19.02 10.49 15.00
CA ASP A 146 -18.28 11.59 15.64
C ASP A 146 -16.80 11.58 15.25
N GLU A 147 -16.22 10.38 15.08
CA GLU A 147 -14.86 10.20 14.57
C GLU A 147 -14.72 10.65 13.12
N ALA A 148 -15.68 10.29 12.25
CA ALA A 148 -15.75 10.79 10.87
C ALA A 148 -15.78 12.32 10.81
N LYS A 149 -16.60 12.96 11.66
CA LYS A 149 -16.68 14.42 11.74
C LYS A 149 -15.39 15.07 12.21
N LEU A 150 -14.70 14.47 13.18
CA LEU A 150 -13.42 14.97 13.67
C LEU A 150 -12.34 14.93 12.57
N ILE A 151 -12.28 13.83 11.81
CA ILE A 151 -11.36 13.66 10.68
C ILE A 151 -11.66 14.72 9.60
N LEU A 152 -12.92 14.84 9.18
CA LEU A 152 -13.35 15.84 8.20
C LEU A 152 -13.05 17.29 8.65
N ALA A 153 -13.29 17.61 9.93
CA ALA A 153 -13.04 18.94 10.48
C ALA A 153 -11.55 19.29 10.54
N ASN A 154 -10.68 18.31 10.83
CA ASN A 154 -9.24 18.52 10.81
C ASN A 154 -8.68 18.61 9.39
N LEU A 155 -9.18 17.80 8.45
CA LEU A 155 -8.76 17.84 7.05
C LEU A 155 -9.24 19.11 6.32
N ARG A 156 -10.40 19.68 6.69
CA ARG A 156 -10.88 20.99 6.20
C ARG A 156 -9.94 22.16 6.50
N LYS A 157 -9.07 22.06 7.51
CA LYS A 157 -8.04 23.07 7.77
C LYS A 157 -6.99 23.13 6.65
N ASN A 158 -6.97 22.12 5.78
CA ASN A 158 -6.01 21.93 4.72
C ASN A 158 -6.75 21.69 3.38
N PRO A 159 -7.20 22.75 2.68
CA PRO A 159 -8.04 22.67 1.47
C PRO A 159 -7.38 22.02 0.25
N LYS A 160 -6.11 21.62 0.39
CA LYS A 160 -5.35 20.87 -0.59
C LYS A 160 -5.76 19.39 -0.63
N PHE A 161 -6.32 18.85 0.45
CA PHE A 161 -6.75 17.45 0.52
C PHE A 161 -8.16 17.23 -0.02
N THR A 162 -8.29 16.36 -1.02
CA THR A 162 -9.60 15.78 -1.38
C THR A 162 -9.75 14.48 -0.62
N VAL A 163 -10.76 14.37 0.25
CA VAL A 163 -11.04 13.14 1.00
C VAL A 163 -12.21 12.43 0.31
N LEU A 164 -11.99 11.20 -0.16
CA LEU A 164 -13.10 10.32 -0.53
C LEU A 164 -13.33 9.37 0.64
N MET A 165 -14.45 9.52 1.34
CA MET A 165 -14.86 8.57 2.37
C MET A 165 -15.75 7.52 1.73
N ASN A 166 -15.38 6.25 1.77
CA ASN A 166 -16.27 5.15 1.36
C ASN A 166 -16.99 4.59 2.58
N GLN A 167 -18.32 4.47 2.51
CA GLN A 167 -19.12 3.77 3.50
C GLN A 167 -19.36 2.32 3.04
N LEU A 168 -19.09 1.34 3.91
CA LEU A 168 -19.51 -0.05 3.76
C LEU A 168 -20.66 -0.29 4.74
N PHE A 169 -21.84 -0.60 4.22
CA PHE A 169 -22.99 -1.01 5.04
C PHE A 169 -22.88 -2.49 5.36
N PHE A 170 -22.81 -2.83 6.65
CA PHE A 170 -22.97 -4.21 7.11
C PHE A 170 -24.41 -4.47 7.58
N GLU A 171 -25.40 -4.40 6.68
CA GLU A 171 -26.67 -5.09 6.95
C GLU A 171 -26.55 -6.54 6.43
N ALA A 172 -27.26 -7.46 7.08
CA ALA A 172 -27.35 -8.90 6.79
C ALA A 172 -27.86 -9.27 5.37
N ASN A 173 -27.82 -8.34 4.41
CA ASN A 173 -28.20 -8.48 3.02
C ASN A 173 -27.16 -7.78 2.13
N ASN A 174 -26.14 -8.53 1.69
CA ASN A 174 -25.31 -8.48 0.45
C ASN A 174 -25.22 -7.24 -0.48
N ASN A 175 -25.68 -6.04 -0.12
CA ASN A 175 -25.61 -4.85 -0.95
C ASN A 175 -24.74 -3.80 -0.26
N LEU A 176 -23.47 -3.75 -0.63
CA LEU A 176 -22.57 -2.65 -0.31
C LEU A 176 -23.00 -1.43 -1.16
N GLU A 177 -23.35 -0.32 -0.49
CA GLU A 177 -23.55 0.98 -1.14
C GLU A 177 -22.38 1.89 -0.78
N SER A 178 -21.62 2.35 -1.78
CA SER A 178 -20.56 3.36 -1.60
C SER A 178 -21.10 4.76 -1.92
N VAL A 179 -20.70 5.75 -1.11
CA VAL A 179 -21.05 7.16 -1.30
C VAL A 179 -19.77 7.97 -1.16
N ILE A 180 -19.44 8.81 -2.15
CA ILE A 180 -18.34 9.77 -2.01
C ILE A 180 -18.84 10.95 -1.17
N VAL A 181 -18.13 11.26 -0.09
CA VAL A 181 -18.43 12.39 0.80
C VAL A 181 -17.30 13.41 0.71
N GLU A 182 -17.59 14.54 0.07
CA GLU A 182 -16.63 15.63 -0.10
C GLU A 182 -16.78 16.71 1.01
N ASN A 183 -17.90 16.68 1.76
CA ASN A 183 -18.19 17.64 2.82
C ASN A 183 -19.20 17.13 3.87
N GLU A 184 -19.29 17.84 4.99
CA GLU A 184 -20.22 17.53 6.09
C GLU A 184 -21.69 17.58 5.67
N ASP A 185 -22.07 18.46 4.73
CA ASP A 185 -23.44 18.56 4.25
C ASP A 185 -23.85 17.34 3.41
N GLU A 186 -22.90 16.71 2.71
CA GLU A 186 -23.10 15.43 2.01
C GLU A 186 -23.18 14.27 3.01
N PHE A 187 -22.35 14.30 4.04
CA PHE A 187 -22.35 13.31 5.11
C PHE A 187 -23.69 13.28 5.86
N ASP A 188 -24.23 14.44 6.24
CA ASP A 188 -25.51 14.56 6.95
C ASP A 188 -26.72 14.12 6.10
N LYS A 189 -26.56 13.99 4.77
CA LYS A 189 -27.61 13.52 3.84
C LYS A 189 -27.66 12.00 3.68
N ILE A 190 -26.67 11.27 4.19
CA ILE A 190 -26.63 9.80 4.06
C ILE A 190 -27.71 9.17 4.96
N LYS A 191 -28.49 8.23 4.39
CA LYS A 191 -29.55 7.52 5.12
C LYS A 191 -28.95 6.56 6.15
N ARG A 192 -29.38 6.70 7.41
CA ARG A 192 -28.87 5.95 8.57
C ARG A 192 -29.34 4.49 8.54
N LYS A 193 -28.39 3.58 8.43
CA LYS A 193 -28.53 2.15 8.71
C LYS A 193 -27.20 1.67 9.29
N ASP A 194 -27.18 1.27 10.55
CA ASP A 194 -25.96 0.78 11.21
C ASP A 194 -25.56 -0.59 10.61
N PRO A 195 -24.27 -0.97 10.61
CA PRO A 195 -23.05 -0.23 10.91
C PRO A 195 -22.37 0.37 9.64
N ILE A 196 -21.54 1.39 9.86
CA ILE A 196 -20.73 2.08 8.85
C ILE A 196 -19.26 1.67 9.03
N ALA A 197 -18.67 0.97 8.06
CA ALA A 197 -17.21 0.93 7.94
C ALA A 197 -16.79 2.04 6.96
N PHE A 198 -15.78 2.79 7.33
CA PHE A 198 -15.32 3.96 6.61
C PHE A 198 -13.91 3.70 6.09
N GLY A 199 -13.55 4.24 4.92
CA GLY A 199 -12.17 4.32 4.46
C GLY A 199 -11.93 5.69 3.86
N SER A 200 -10.82 6.36 4.22
CA SER A 200 -10.51 7.71 3.73
C SER A 200 -9.42 7.65 2.67
N ILE A 201 -9.68 8.22 1.50
CA ILE A 201 -8.73 8.33 0.39
C ILE A 201 -8.37 9.81 0.20
N ILE A 202 -7.09 10.14 0.23
CA ILE A 202 -6.56 11.45 -0.12
C ILE A 202 -5.82 11.31 -1.46
N SER A 203 -6.35 11.90 -2.52
CA SER A 203 -5.68 11.92 -3.82
C SER A 203 -4.52 12.93 -3.82
N ILE A 204 -3.31 12.47 -4.12
CA ILE A 204 -2.06 13.25 -4.01
C ILE A 204 -1.75 14.01 -5.31
N ASP A 205 -2.31 13.57 -6.44
CA ASP A 205 -2.05 14.17 -7.76
C ASP A 205 -2.51 15.64 -7.88
N LYS A 206 -3.39 16.09 -6.98
CA LYS A 206 -3.85 17.48 -6.85
C LYS A 206 -2.91 18.36 -6.01
N THR A 207 -1.83 17.80 -5.46
CA THR A 207 -1.00 18.45 -4.44
C THR A 207 0.50 18.13 -4.60
N ASP A 208 1.26 19.08 -5.13
CA ASP A 208 2.69 18.95 -5.45
C ASP A 208 3.67 18.76 -4.25
N GLU A 209 3.20 18.39 -3.05
CA GLU A 209 4.00 18.46 -1.82
C GLU A 209 3.83 17.26 -0.87
N LEU A 210 4.12 16.02 -1.31
CA LEU A 210 4.05 14.82 -0.45
C LEU A 210 4.71 15.02 0.93
N ASP A 211 5.91 15.63 0.99
CA ASP A 211 6.61 15.88 2.26
C ASP A 211 5.82 16.81 3.20
N ASN A 212 5.16 17.83 2.68
CA ASN A 212 4.32 18.72 3.48
C ASN A 212 3.06 18.00 3.93
N ILE A 213 2.48 17.15 3.07
CA ILE A 213 1.31 16.35 3.38
C ILE A 213 1.59 15.37 4.51
N LEU A 214 2.69 14.62 4.44
CA LEU A 214 3.09 13.69 5.50
C LEU A 214 3.35 14.42 6.81
N LYS A 215 3.99 15.59 6.75
CA LYS A 215 4.19 16.45 7.91
C LYS A 215 2.88 16.96 8.49
N GLU A 216 1.93 17.39 7.66
CA GLU A 216 0.61 17.84 8.10
C GLU A 216 -0.18 16.69 8.75
N LEU A 217 -0.19 15.50 8.13
CA LEU A 217 -0.83 14.30 8.68
C LEU A 217 -0.25 13.92 10.04
N SER A 218 1.07 14.02 10.22
CA SER A 218 1.71 13.74 11.52
C SER A 218 1.27 14.67 12.67
N ASN A 219 0.67 15.82 12.37
CA ASN A 219 0.18 16.79 13.35
C ASN A 219 -1.32 16.64 13.67
N VAL A 220 -2.02 15.72 13.01
CA VAL A 220 -3.43 15.44 13.28
C VAL A 220 -3.50 14.39 14.37
N GLU A 221 -4.29 14.66 15.41
CA GLU A 221 -4.45 13.78 16.59
C GLU A 221 -5.46 12.67 16.29
N VAL A 222 -5.05 11.70 15.47
CA VAL A 222 -5.82 10.50 15.10
C VAL A 222 -4.88 9.29 15.22
N GLU A 223 -5.40 8.12 15.63
CA GLU A 223 -4.65 6.85 15.51
C GLU A 223 -4.49 6.54 14.03
N TRP A 224 -3.30 6.83 13.52
CA TRP A 224 -2.91 6.83 12.10
C TRP A 224 -2.31 5.49 11.66
N ASP A 225 -2.57 4.45 12.43
CA ASP A 225 -1.82 3.20 12.42
C ASP A 225 -2.01 2.40 11.09
N GLU A 226 -2.94 2.83 10.24
CA GLU A 226 -3.36 2.16 9.00
C GLU A 226 -3.40 3.09 7.76
N ILE A 227 -2.54 4.12 7.68
CA ILE A 227 -2.39 4.89 6.43
C ILE A 227 -1.35 4.26 5.50
N GLY A 228 -1.79 3.81 4.33
CA GLY A 228 -0.96 3.50 3.17
C GLY A 228 -0.83 4.66 2.19
N ILE A 229 0.28 4.72 1.47
CA ILE A 229 0.54 5.65 0.36
C ILE A 229 0.78 4.80 -0.87
N THR A 230 -0.05 4.96 -1.90
CA THR A 230 0.09 4.32 -3.19
C THR A 230 1.06 5.11 -4.07
N PHE A 231 2.04 4.41 -4.61
CA PHE A 231 3.01 4.90 -5.58
C PHE A 231 2.85 4.18 -6.91
N ASP A 232 2.71 4.97 -7.98
CA ASP A 232 2.40 4.48 -9.32
C ASP A 232 3.54 4.71 -10.32
N TYR A 233 3.81 3.70 -11.13
CA TYR A 233 4.72 3.79 -12.28
C TYR A 233 4.01 3.33 -13.55
N MET A 234 3.75 4.26 -14.48
CA MET A 234 3.19 3.94 -15.79
C MET A 234 4.22 3.22 -16.67
N LEU A 235 3.86 2.08 -17.27
CA LEU A 235 4.77 1.14 -17.94
C LEU A 235 4.98 1.37 -19.43
#